data_AF-A0A7L0NUE9-F1
#
_entry.id   AF-A0A7L0NUE9-F1
#
_cell.length_a   1.000
_cell.length_b   1.000
_cell.length_c   1.000
_cell.angle_alpha   90.00
_cell.angle_beta   90.00
_cell.angle_gamma   90.00
#
_symmetry.space_group_name_H-M   'P 1'
#
loop_
_entity.id
_entity.type
_entity.pdbx_description
1 polymer ?
#
loop_
_entity_poly.entity_id
_entity_poly.type
_entity_poly.pdbx_seq_one_letter_code
_entity_poly.pdbx_strand_id
1 'polypeptide(L)'
;LIRFFCCFFFWSVFSLAIAAIRQQKEKSPFSEKMEEFRENIVSYDDEGGGEEDTEAFDISALRTRTVMRTHKPRKRVTSEIHSLYRQSLQVGPDSAIFRQFISEKLEEANTDPTVPPYDSLQTYAFEGTGSLAGSLSSLGSNVSDADQSYDYLADWEPHFKQLAGMYTSHRSVGD
;
A
#
# COMPACT_ATOMS: atom_id res chain seq x y z
N LEU A 1 -26.14 2.06 -52.38
CA LEU A 1 -27.07 1.48 -51.39
C LEU A 1 -26.46 0.30 -50.63
N ILE A 2 -26.05 -0.78 -51.29
CA ILE A 2 -25.49 -1.99 -50.64
C ILE A 2 -24.32 -1.68 -49.68
N ARG A 3 -23.36 -0.86 -50.09
CA ARG A 3 -22.22 -0.47 -49.24
C ARG A 3 -22.64 0.28 -47.97
N PHE A 4 -23.68 1.13 -48.06
CA PHE A 4 -24.23 1.83 -46.89
C PHE A 4 -24.94 0.86 -45.94
N PHE A 5 -25.70 -0.10 -46.48
CA PHE A 5 -26.33 -1.16 -45.65
C PHE A 5 -25.29 -2.05 -44.98
N CYS A 6 -24.20 -2.42 -45.68
CA CYS A 6 -23.09 -3.16 -45.07
C CYS A 6 -22.45 -2.35 -43.93
N CYS A 7 -22.16 -1.06 -44.14
CA CYS A 7 -21.58 -0.21 -43.10
C CYS A 7 -22.47 -0.10 -41.86
N PHE A 8 -23.78 0.07 -42.05
CA PHE A 8 -24.74 0.14 -40.94
C PHE A 8 -24.86 -1.18 -40.18
N PHE A 9 -24.87 -2.32 -40.91
CA PHE A 9 -24.89 -3.64 -40.29
C PHE A 9 -23.64 -3.90 -39.44
N PHE A 10 -22.45 -3.54 -39.93
CA PHE A 10 -21.21 -3.66 -39.16
C PHE A 10 -21.23 -2.78 -37.89
N TRP A 11 -21.68 -1.53 -37.99
CA TRP A 11 -21.79 -0.62 -36.84
C TRP A 11 -22.80 -1.11 -35.80
N SER A 12 -23.93 -1.65 -36.25
CA SER A 12 -24.96 -2.23 -35.38
C SER A 12 -24.41 -3.43 -34.60
N VAL A 13 -23.76 -4.38 -35.28
CA VAL A 13 -23.13 -5.55 -34.66
C VAL A 13 -22.04 -5.13 -33.66
N PHE A 14 -21.20 -4.16 -34.03
CA PHE A 14 -20.14 -3.65 -33.16
C PHE A 14 -20.70 -2.99 -31.89
N SER A 15 -21.75 -2.16 -32.03
CA SER A 15 -22.42 -1.52 -30.90
C SER A 15 -23.10 -2.53 -29.98
N LEU A 16 -23.74 -3.56 -30.55
CA LEU A 16 -24.35 -4.66 -29.78
C LEU A 16 -23.30 -5.49 -29.05
N ALA A 17 -22.15 -5.76 -29.68
CA ALA A 17 -21.04 -6.47 -29.06
C ALA A 17 -20.48 -5.67 -27.87
N ILE A 18 -20.25 -4.36 -28.03
CA ILE A 18 -19.82 -3.50 -26.92
C ILE A 18 -20.87 -3.48 -25.80
N ALA A 19 -22.16 -3.37 -26.13
CA ALA A 19 -23.23 -3.38 -25.13
C ALA A 19 -23.32 -4.72 -24.39
N ALA A 20 -23.13 -5.85 -25.09
CA ALA A 20 -23.11 -7.18 -24.49
C ALA A 20 -21.90 -7.37 -23.56
N ILE A 21 -20.72 -6.88 -23.96
CA ILE A 21 -19.50 -6.89 -23.12
C ILE A 21 -19.70 -6.02 -21.87
N ARG A 22 -20.31 -4.83 -22.02
CA ARG A 22 -20.62 -3.95 -20.89
C ARG A 22 -21.66 -4.55 -19.95
N GLN A 23 -22.68 -5.22 -20.50
CA GLN A 23 -23.66 -5.94 -19.69
C GLN A 23 -23.09 -7.19 -19.00
N GLN A 24 -22.10 -7.88 -19.59
CA GLN A 24 -21.38 -8.95 -18.90
C GLN A 24 -20.52 -8.42 -17.75
N LYS A 25 -19.92 -7.23 -17.89
CA LYS A 25 -19.23 -6.56 -16.78
C LYS A 25 -20.19 -6.19 -15.64
N GLU A 26 -21.38 -5.67 -15.96
CA GLU A 26 -22.37 -5.23 -14.97
C GLU A 26 -23.16 -6.39 -14.33
N LYS A 27 -23.38 -7.50 -15.03
CA LYS A 27 -24.26 -8.60 -14.59
C LYS A 27 -23.49 -9.86 -14.20
N SER A 28 -22.28 -9.75 -13.66
CA SER A 28 -21.61 -10.90 -13.02
C SER A 28 -21.85 -10.86 -11.51
N PRO A 29 -22.85 -11.58 -10.95
CA PRO A 29 -23.00 -11.74 -9.50
C PRO A 29 -21.94 -12.70 -8.93
N PHE A 30 -20.94 -13.08 -9.75
CA PHE A 30 -19.85 -13.98 -9.41
C PHE A 30 -18.51 -13.24 -9.22
N SER A 31 -18.47 -11.92 -9.40
CA SER A 31 -17.24 -11.12 -9.26
C SER A 31 -16.80 -10.95 -7.81
N GLU A 32 -17.71 -11.03 -6.84
CA GLU A 32 -17.38 -10.76 -5.43
C GLU A 32 -16.52 -11.87 -4.79
N LYS A 33 -16.56 -13.10 -5.30
CA LYS A 33 -15.77 -14.23 -4.76
C LYS A 33 -14.50 -14.57 -5.52
N MET A 34 -14.33 -14.05 -6.74
CA MET A 34 -13.13 -14.33 -7.54
C MET A 34 -12.06 -13.23 -7.41
N GLU A 35 -12.42 -12.03 -6.93
CA GLU A 35 -11.45 -10.97 -6.67
C GLU A 35 -10.53 -11.27 -5.47
N GLU A 36 -11.03 -11.94 -4.42
CA GLU A 36 -10.21 -12.30 -3.24
C GLU A 36 -9.05 -13.29 -3.57
N PHE A 37 -9.12 -14.01 -4.69
CA PHE A 37 -8.05 -14.89 -5.17
C PHE A 37 -7.18 -14.29 -6.28
N ARG A 38 -7.53 -13.10 -6.82
CA ARG A 38 -6.87 -12.51 -7.99
C ARG A 38 -5.87 -11.41 -7.64
N GLU A 39 -5.65 -11.16 -6.36
CA GLU A 39 -4.70 -10.14 -5.87
C GLU A 39 -3.25 -10.63 -5.78
N ASN A 40 -2.98 -11.93 -6.01
CA ASN A 40 -1.63 -12.49 -5.96
C ASN A 40 -0.96 -12.67 -7.35
N ILE A 41 -1.43 -11.98 -8.39
CA ILE A 41 -0.72 -11.92 -9.67
C ILE A 41 0.08 -10.62 -9.70
N VAL A 42 1.23 -10.64 -9.04
CA VAL A 42 2.25 -9.60 -9.22
C VAL A 42 2.95 -9.89 -10.53
N SER A 43 2.61 -9.13 -11.57
CA SER A 43 3.38 -9.14 -12.82
C SER A 43 4.71 -8.44 -12.57
N TYR A 44 5.78 -9.21 -12.42
CA TYR A 44 7.14 -8.69 -12.43
C TYR A 44 7.48 -8.29 -13.86
N ASP A 45 7.36 -7.00 -14.17
CA ASP A 45 7.99 -6.38 -15.34
C ASP A 45 9.39 -5.85 -14.94
N ASP A 46 10.13 -6.66 -14.19
CA ASP A 46 11.49 -6.35 -13.77
C ASP A 46 12.43 -6.93 -14.81
N GLU A 47 12.93 -6.04 -15.67
CA GLU A 47 14.05 -6.30 -16.55
C GLU A 47 15.26 -6.68 -15.67
N GLY A 48 15.51 -7.99 -15.57
CA GLY A 48 16.43 -8.56 -14.58
C GLY A 48 17.81 -7.89 -14.56
N GLY A 49 18.22 -7.42 -13.39
CA GLY A 49 19.57 -6.94 -13.10
C GLY A 49 20.58 -8.09 -12.97
N GLY A 50 20.82 -8.81 -14.07
CA GLY A 50 21.48 -10.11 -14.04
C GLY A 50 22.71 -10.28 -14.91
N GLU A 51 23.46 -9.23 -15.27
CA GLU A 51 24.67 -9.40 -16.10
C GLU A 51 25.94 -8.62 -15.71
N GLU A 52 25.92 -7.75 -14.68
CA GLU A 52 27.11 -6.92 -14.39
C GLU A 52 28.29 -7.65 -13.72
N ASP A 53 28.07 -8.82 -13.08
CA ASP A 53 29.12 -9.54 -12.34
C ASP A 53 29.72 -10.76 -13.08
N THR A 54 29.60 -10.80 -14.42
CA THR A 54 30.00 -11.98 -15.21
C THR A 54 31.52 -12.16 -15.32
N GLU A 55 32.33 -11.14 -14.98
CA GLU A 55 33.80 -11.21 -15.12
C GLU A 55 34.56 -11.47 -13.80
N ALA A 56 33.88 -11.50 -12.65
CA ALA A 56 34.53 -11.66 -11.34
C ALA A 56 34.82 -13.13 -10.95
N PHE A 57 34.38 -14.12 -11.75
CA PHE A 57 34.50 -15.54 -11.41
C PHE A 57 35.71 -16.20 -12.06
N ASP A 58 36.77 -16.44 -11.29
CA ASP A 58 37.90 -17.29 -11.70
C ASP A 58 37.58 -18.78 -11.50
N ILE A 59 37.14 -19.43 -12.58
CA ILE A 59 36.80 -20.86 -12.64
C ILE A 59 38.04 -21.74 -12.37
N SER A 60 39.25 -21.19 -12.48
CA SER A 60 40.49 -21.94 -12.19
C SER A 60 40.69 -22.19 -10.70
N ALA A 61 40.09 -21.39 -9.82
CA ALA A 61 40.07 -21.62 -8.37
C ALA A 61 39.29 -22.90 -7.97
N LEU A 62 38.35 -23.35 -8.82
CA LEU A 62 37.60 -24.60 -8.59
C LEU A 62 38.38 -25.85 -9.00
N ARG A 63 39.52 -25.70 -9.70
CA ARG A 63 40.30 -26.83 -10.18
C ARG A 63 41.24 -27.33 -9.07
N THR A 64 40.69 -28.10 -8.13
CA THR A 64 41.51 -28.90 -7.21
C THR A 64 42.40 -29.81 -8.05
N ARG A 65 43.71 -29.58 -7.99
CA ARG A 65 44.76 -30.29 -8.70
C ARG A 65 44.45 -31.78 -8.76
N THR A 66 44.31 -32.28 -9.99
CA THR A 66 43.99 -33.65 -10.38
C THR A 66 44.72 -34.68 -9.50
N VAL A 67 44.06 -35.17 -8.44
CA VAL A 67 44.37 -36.49 -7.88
C VAL A 67 43.49 -37.46 -8.64
N MET A 68 44.13 -38.08 -9.64
CA MET A 68 43.59 -39.13 -10.49
C MET A 68 42.83 -40.17 -9.66
N ARG A 69 41.50 -40.10 -9.65
CA ARG A 69 40.65 -41.19 -9.15
C ARG A 69 39.76 -41.64 -10.28
N THR A 70 40.08 -42.84 -10.73
CA THR A 70 39.45 -43.60 -11.81
C THR A 70 37.93 -43.61 -11.70
N HIS A 71 37.26 -43.42 -12.84
CA HIS A 71 35.81 -43.54 -12.98
C HIS A 71 35.31 -44.87 -12.41
N LYS A 72 34.45 -44.81 -11.39
CA LYS A 72 33.58 -45.93 -10.97
C LYS A 72 32.12 -45.54 -11.24
N PRO A 73 31.28 -46.48 -11.72
CA PRO A 73 29.90 -46.19 -12.08
C PRO A 73 29.10 -45.73 -10.85
N ARG A 74 28.29 -44.70 -11.06
CA ARG A 74 27.41 -44.03 -10.10
C ARG A 74 26.53 -45.05 -9.37
N LYS A 75 26.89 -45.41 -8.13
CA LYS A 75 26.02 -46.18 -7.23
C LYS A 75 24.88 -45.26 -6.77
N ARG A 76 23.66 -45.79 -6.70
CA ARG A 76 22.48 -45.16 -6.08
C ARG A 76 22.82 -44.72 -4.66
N VAL A 77 23.03 -43.43 -4.45
CA VAL A 77 23.16 -42.81 -3.12
C VAL A 77 21.78 -42.27 -2.73
N THR A 78 20.90 -43.16 -2.27
CA THR A 78 19.61 -42.75 -1.69
C THR A 78 19.31 -43.43 -0.35
N SER A 79 20.00 -44.53 -0.03
CA SER A 79 19.84 -45.22 1.26
C SER A 79 20.78 -44.69 2.35
N GLU A 80 22.01 -44.30 2.00
CA GLU A 80 23.04 -43.88 2.96
C GLU A 80 22.78 -42.48 3.56
N ILE A 81 22.23 -41.54 2.79
CA ILE A 81 21.90 -40.19 3.30
C ILE A 81 20.78 -40.29 4.35
N HIS A 82 19.79 -41.15 4.11
CA HIS A 82 18.69 -41.39 5.05
C HIS A 82 19.16 -42.08 6.34
N SER A 83 20.14 -43.00 6.24
CA SER A 83 20.70 -43.67 7.42
C SER A 83 21.61 -42.75 8.22
N LEU A 84 22.38 -41.87 7.56
CA LEU A 84 23.29 -40.93 8.23
C LEU A 84 22.53 -39.83 8.99
N TYR A 85 21.42 -39.33 8.45
CA TYR A 85 20.53 -38.41 9.18
C TYR A 85 19.92 -39.08 10.42
N ARG A 86 19.52 -40.36 10.31
CA ARG A 86 18.98 -41.13 11.44
C ARG A 86 20.06 -41.46 12.49
N GLN A 87 21.30 -41.64 12.05
CA GLN A 87 22.43 -41.99 12.90
C GLN A 87 23.03 -40.76 13.62
N SER A 88 23.00 -39.57 13.02
CA SER A 88 23.44 -38.33 13.69
C SER A 88 22.50 -37.93 14.83
N LEU A 89 21.23 -38.32 14.76
CA LEU A 89 20.21 -38.10 15.80
C LEU A 89 20.18 -39.19 16.89
N GLN A 90 21.02 -40.23 16.81
CA GLN A 90 21.05 -41.33 17.80
C GLN A 90 19.71 -42.09 17.99
N VAL A 91 18.76 -42.00 17.05
CA VAL A 91 17.43 -42.61 17.20
C VAL A 91 17.39 -44.02 16.61
N GLY A 92 17.78 -45.01 17.43
CA GLY A 92 17.48 -46.44 17.24
C GLY A 92 16.04 -46.80 17.67
N PRO A 93 15.56 -48.04 17.44
CA PRO A 93 14.14 -48.39 17.52
C PRO A 93 13.71 -48.64 18.97
N ASP A 94 13.65 -47.59 19.77
CA ASP A 94 12.71 -47.57 20.88
C ASP A 94 11.54 -46.68 20.43
N SER A 95 10.44 -47.33 20.08
CA SER A 95 9.26 -46.68 19.52
C SER A 95 8.73 -45.56 20.43
N ALA A 96 9.00 -45.63 21.74
CA ALA A 96 8.67 -44.59 22.70
C ALA A 96 9.49 -43.31 22.50
N ILE A 97 10.81 -43.45 22.34
CA ILE A 97 11.72 -42.32 22.15
C ILE A 97 11.44 -41.63 20.80
N PHE A 98 11.20 -42.42 19.75
CA PHE A 98 10.85 -41.86 18.44
C PHE A 98 9.50 -41.12 18.48
N ARG A 99 8.47 -41.67 19.15
CA ARG A 99 7.19 -40.98 19.33
C ARG A 99 7.36 -39.67 20.11
N GLN A 100 8.15 -39.69 21.18
CA GLN A 100 8.41 -38.51 22.00
C GLN A 100 9.14 -37.42 21.20
N PHE A 101 10.14 -37.80 20.40
CA PHE A 101 10.86 -36.88 19.52
C PHE A 101 9.92 -36.25 18.47
N ILE A 102 9.06 -37.06 17.85
CA ILE A 102 8.10 -36.53 16.88
C ILE A 102 7.08 -35.60 17.55
N SER A 103 6.60 -35.93 18.76
CA SER A 103 5.70 -35.04 19.50
C SER A 103 6.38 -33.73 19.89
N GLU A 104 7.64 -33.78 20.32
CA GLU A 104 8.43 -32.58 20.67
C GLU A 104 8.65 -31.69 19.45
N LYS A 105 9.04 -32.27 18.31
CA LYS A 105 9.21 -31.51 17.05
C LYS A 105 7.90 -30.98 16.47
N LEU A 106 6.79 -31.69 16.69
CA LEU A 106 5.47 -31.23 16.29
C LEU A 106 5.00 -30.05 17.15
N GLU A 107 5.26 -30.08 18.45
CA GLU A 107 4.96 -28.98 19.36
C GLU A 107 5.80 -27.73 19.02
N GLU A 108 7.09 -27.93 18.74
CA GLU A 108 7.99 -26.87 18.26
C GLU A 108 7.47 -26.21 16.98
N ALA A 109 7.05 -27.00 15.99
CA ALA A 109 6.50 -26.51 14.73
C ALA A 109 5.13 -25.82 14.88
N ASN A 110 4.27 -26.32 15.76
CA ASN A 110 2.94 -25.72 16.00
C ASN A 110 2.99 -24.37 16.72
N THR A 111 4.10 -24.10 17.42
CA THR A 111 4.28 -22.86 18.21
C THR A 111 5.18 -21.87 17.48
N ASP A 112 5.62 -22.18 16.26
CA ASP A 112 6.48 -21.31 15.47
C ASP A 112 5.73 -20.03 15.07
N PRO A 113 6.16 -18.84 15.55
CA PRO A 113 5.49 -17.58 15.23
C PRO A 113 5.87 -17.06 13.83
N THR A 114 6.82 -17.70 13.14
CA THR A 114 7.23 -17.32 11.78
C THR A 114 6.33 -17.92 10.72
N VAL A 115 5.35 -18.75 11.10
CA VAL A 115 4.38 -19.31 10.18
C VAL A 115 3.18 -18.37 9.98
N PRO A 116 2.54 -18.40 8.80
CA PRO A 116 1.40 -17.54 8.49
C PRO A 116 0.18 -17.77 9.43
N PRO A 117 -0.76 -16.80 9.49
CA PRO A 117 -0.87 -15.60 8.66
C PRO A 117 0.02 -14.46 9.17
N TYR A 118 0.78 -13.86 8.26
CA TYR A 118 1.53 -12.63 8.56
C TYR A 118 0.57 -11.45 8.67
N ASP A 119 0.98 -10.44 9.42
CA ASP A 119 0.27 -9.16 9.48
C ASP A 119 0.25 -8.50 8.09
N SER A 120 -0.91 -7.98 7.69
CA SER A 120 -1.05 -7.20 6.47
C SER A 120 -1.06 -5.70 6.80
N LEU A 121 -0.44 -4.90 5.93
CA LEU A 121 -0.55 -3.44 6.00
C LEU A 121 -1.70 -2.98 5.12
N GLN A 122 -2.62 -2.20 5.67
CA GLN A 122 -3.66 -1.53 4.92
C GLN A 122 -3.26 -0.07 4.68
N THR A 123 -2.99 0.28 3.43
CA THR A 123 -2.70 1.68 3.06
C THR A 123 -4.00 2.44 2.83
N TYR A 124 -4.21 3.51 3.58
CA TYR A 124 -5.33 4.44 3.40
C TYR A 124 -4.82 5.72 2.74
N ALA A 125 -5.44 6.11 1.62
CA ALA A 125 -5.08 7.30 0.85
C ALA A 125 -6.29 8.18 0.51
N PHE A 126 -7.39 8.05 1.26
CA PHE A 126 -8.59 8.83 1.01
C PHE A 126 -8.43 10.26 1.57
N GLU A 127 -8.27 11.22 0.67
CA GLU A 127 -8.10 12.64 0.99
C GLU A 127 -9.42 13.37 1.34
N GLY A 128 -10.56 12.75 1.02
CA GLY A 128 -11.87 13.40 1.10
C GLY A 128 -12.40 13.82 -0.27
N THR A 129 -13.55 14.48 -0.27
CA THR A 129 -14.29 14.86 -1.49
C THR A 129 -14.24 16.35 -1.81
N GLY A 130 -13.41 17.12 -1.09
CA GLY A 130 -13.30 18.56 -1.31
C GLY A 130 -14.58 19.34 -1.00
N SER A 131 -15.26 18.99 0.10
CA SER A 131 -16.46 19.72 0.52
C SER A 131 -16.12 21.18 0.86
N LEU A 132 -16.95 22.12 0.39
CA LEU A 132 -16.84 23.52 0.77
C LEU A 132 -16.91 23.65 2.29
N ALA A 133 -15.92 24.31 2.88
CA ALA A 133 -16.00 24.71 4.28
C ALA A 133 -17.26 25.57 4.45
N GLY A 134 -18.12 25.20 5.40
CA GLY A 134 -19.32 25.99 5.71
C GLY A 134 -18.98 27.45 6.03
N SER A 135 -19.99 28.31 6.07
CA SER A 135 -19.79 29.72 6.38
C SER A 135 -19.13 29.90 7.75
N LEU A 136 -17.95 30.50 7.76
CA LEU A 136 -17.24 30.87 8.98
C LEU A 136 -17.80 32.18 9.53
N SER A 137 -17.73 32.34 10.86
CA SER A 137 -18.11 33.60 11.50
C SER A 137 -17.08 34.70 11.18
N SER A 138 -17.55 35.90 10.89
CA SER A 138 -16.69 37.07 10.67
C SER A 138 -15.99 37.47 11.98
N LEU A 139 -14.68 37.74 11.90
CA LEU A 139 -13.82 38.10 13.04
C LEU A 139 -14.22 39.39 13.79
N GLY A 140 -15.14 40.19 13.25
CA GLY A 140 -15.56 41.48 13.82
C GLY A 140 -16.99 41.52 14.37
N SER A 141 -17.68 40.38 14.50
CA SER A 141 -19.08 40.37 14.94
C SER A 141 -19.30 40.87 16.38
N ASN A 142 -18.25 40.94 17.18
CA ASN A 142 -18.24 41.40 18.57
C ASN A 142 -17.80 42.86 18.76
N VAL A 143 -17.40 43.58 17.68
CA VAL A 143 -16.86 44.96 17.78
C VAL A 143 -17.96 46.02 17.63
N SER A 144 -19.24 45.63 17.58
CA SER A 144 -20.34 46.57 17.34
C SER A 144 -20.61 47.54 18.50
N ASP A 145 -20.07 47.29 19.70
CA ASP A 145 -20.22 48.15 20.89
C ASP A 145 -18.88 48.74 21.35
N ALA A 146 -17.99 49.08 20.41
CA ALA A 146 -16.90 49.99 20.76
C ALA A 146 -17.52 51.36 21.10
N ASP A 147 -17.40 51.76 22.37
CA ASP A 147 -17.85 53.04 22.90
C ASP A 147 -17.37 54.17 21.97
N GLN A 148 -18.30 54.92 21.37
CA GLN A 148 -18.00 56.01 20.42
C GLN A 148 -17.48 57.27 21.16
N SER A 149 -16.73 57.07 22.23
CA SER A 149 -16.11 58.14 23.02
C SER A 149 -14.77 58.53 22.39
N TYR A 150 -14.72 59.72 21.82
CA TYR A 150 -13.52 60.26 21.14
C TYR A 150 -12.79 61.33 21.98
N ASP A 151 -12.97 61.29 23.31
CA ASP A 151 -12.45 62.31 24.23
C ASP A 151 -10.91 62.42 24.17
N TYR A 152 -10.22 61.32 23.81
CA TYR A 152 -8.76 61.29 23.61
C TYR A 152 -8.26 62.17 22.45
N LEU A 153 -9.12 62.57 21.50
CA LEU A 153 -8.73 63.46 20.40
C LEU A 153 -8.34 64.87 20.90
N ALA A 154 -8.84 65.28 22.07
CA ALA A 154 -8.51 66.58 22.66
C ALA A 154 -7.04 66.65 23.10
N ASP A 155 -6.47 65.50 23.50
CA ASP A 155 -5.09 65.38 23.99
C ASP A 155 -4.09 65.13 22.85
N TRP A 156 -4.58 64.97 21.62
CA TRP A 156 -3.74 64.74 20.44
C TRP A 156 -3.12 66.05 19.90
N GLU A 157 -2.21 65.88 18.94
CA GLU A 157 -1.46 66.97 18.34
C GLU A 157 -2.35 68.07 17.68
N PRO A 158 -1.81 69.28 17.45
CA PRO A 158 -2.58 70.45 17.02
C PRO A 158 -3.38 70.25 15.72
N HIS A 159 -2.94 69.34 14.85
CA HIS A 159 -3.61 69.03 13.60
C HIS A 159 -4.94 68.28 13.80
N PHE A 160 -5.13 67.61 14.96
CA PHE A 160 -6.36 66.91 15.30
C PHE A 160 -7.40 67.79 16.02
N LYS A 161 -7.09 69.05 16.35
CA LYS A 161 -8.01 69.95 17.05
C LYS A 161 -9.35 70.15 16.34
N GLN A 162 -9.34 70.17 15.01
CA GLN A 162 -10.55 70.29 14.21
C GLN A 162 -11.45 69.05 14.37
N LEU A 163 -10.86 67.85 14.39
CA LEU A 163 -11.59 66.60 14.64
C LEU A 163 -12.08 66.53 16.08
N ALA A 164 -11.25 66.90 17.06
CA ALA A 164 -11.67 66.99 18.46
C ALA A 164 -12.90 67.90 18.60
N GLY A 165 -12.88 69.09 17.99
CA GLY A 165 -14.02 70.00 17.98
C GLY A 165 -15.29 69.39 17.37
N MET A 166 -15.18 68.56 16.33
CA MET A 166 -16.34 67.92 15.70
C MET A 166 -16.94 66.81 16.58
N TYR A 167 -16.11 66.01 17.25
CA TYR A 167 -16.55 64.81 17.97
C TYR A 167 -16.81 65.03 19.47
N THR A 168 -16.22 66.05 20.11
CA THR A 168 -16.44 66.34 21.55
C THR A 168 -17.43 67.47 21.80
N SER A 169 -17.70 68.34 20.80
CA SER A 169 -18.61 69.49 20.97
C SER A 169 -20.09 69.11 21.08
N HIS A 170 -20.47 67.88 20.70
CA HIS A 170 -21.86 67.42 20.75
C HIS A 170 -22.34 67.03 22.16
N ARG A 171 -21.46 67.10 23.17
CA ARG A 171 -21.70 66.69 24.56
C ARG A 171 -21.91 67.86 25.53
N SER A 172 -21.70 69.12 25.08
CA SER A 172 -21.78 70.32 25.94
C SER A 172 -23.10 71.10 25.84
N VAL A 173 -24.12 70.56 25.18
CA VAL A 173 -25.47 71.16 25.10
C VAL A 173 -26.44 70.22 25.81
N GLY A 174 -26.39 70.23 27.13
CA GLY A 174 -27.17 69.35 27.97
C GLY A 174 -26.90 69.57 29.44
N ASP A 175 -26.99 70.84 29.88
CA ASP A 175 -27.30 71.27 31.24
C ASP A 175 -28.24 72.47 31.16
#